data_AF-A2G9S3-F1
#
_entry.id   AF-A2G9S3-F1
#
_cell.length_a   1.000
_cell.length_b   1.000
_cell.length_c   1.000
_cell.angle_alpha   90.00
_cell.angle_beta   90.00
_cell.angle_gamma   90.00
#
_symmetry.space_group_name_H-M   'P 1'
#
loop_
_entity.id
_entity.type
_entity.pdbx_description
1 polymer ?
#
loop_
_entity_poly.entity_id
_entity_poly.type
_entity_poly.pdbx_seq_one_letter_code
_entity_poly.pdbx_strand_id
1 'polypeptide(L)'
;MIVVFVFVAIVCILGSLIICFGNIKCYRVTYAILFIVVVVIEIVIIAVAIGIVKKINTTVQAWWDENKGKDTIKSIKEGLECCGYKTPYSEEDMKNCGYHNTTATTIETCTQQVDDLIKAWKKILLGVGIFVIVIQVIVLAFALYLAFWYEKE
;
A
#
# COMPACT_ATOMS: atom_id res chain seq x y z
N MET A 1 -2.32 7.53 -5.85
CA MET A 1 -1.69 8.60 -5.02
C MET A 1 -2.57 9.83 -4.86
N ILE A 2 -3.14 10.41 -5.93
CA ILE A 2 -3.99 11.64 -5.83
C ILE A 2 -5.13 11.51 -4.81
N VAL A 3 -5.84 10.37 -4.80
CA VAL A 3 -6.96 10.11 -3.87
C VAL A 3 -6.53 10.22 -2.40
N VAL A 4 -5.34 9.70 -2.05
CA VAL A 4 -4.81 9.75 -0.69
C VAL A 4 -4.50 11.19 -0.28
N PHE A 5 -3.89 11.98 -1.16
CA PHE A 5 -3.57 13.38 -0.87
C PHE A 5 -4.81 14.24 -0.65
N VAL A 6 -5.85 14.05 -1.49
CA VAL A 6 -7.13 14.74 -1.32
C VAL A 6 -7.75 14.39 0.02
N PHE A 7 -7.72 13.11 0.40
CA PHE A 7 -8.28 12.66 1.67
C PHE A 7 -7.55 13.25 2.88
N VAL A 8 -6.21 13.22 2.88
CA VAL A 8 -5.39 13.85 3.94
C VAL A 8 -5.67 15.35 4.04
N ALA A 9 -5.78 16.05 2.91
CA ALA A 9 -6.09 17.48 2.90
C ALA A 9 -7.44 17.77 3.56
N ILE A 10 -8.48 16.98 3.26
CA ILE A 10 -9.82 17.13 3.88
C ILE A 10 -9.74 16.91 5.39
N VAL A 11 -9.04 15.87 5.86
CA VAL A 11 -8.86 15.59 7.29
C VAL A 11 -8.13 16.74 7.98
N CYS A 12 -7.07 17.28 7.38
CA CYS A 12 -6.32 18.41 7.93
C CYS A 12 -7.16 19.70 8.00
N ILE A 13 -7.95 19.99 6.97
CA ILE A 13 -8.85 21.15 6.94
C ILE A 13 -9.94 21.01 8.02
N LEU A 14 -10.54 19.83 8.15
CA LEU A 14 -11.57 19.61 9.18
C LEU A 14 -10.98 19.65 10.59
N GLY A 15 -9.76 19.13 10.77
CA GLY A 15 -9.03 19.23 12.03
C GLY A 15 -8.71 20.69 12.40
N SER A 16 -8.28 21.51 11.44
CA SER A 16 -8.02 22.94 11.69
C SER A 16 -9.31 23.72 11.97
N LEU A 17 -10.41 23.37 11.30
CA LEU A 17 -11.73 23.94 11.59
C LEU A 17 -12.24 23.58 12.99
N ILE A 18 -11.88 22.44 13.57
CA ILE A 18 -12.17 22.14 14.98
C ILE A 18 -11.35 23.04 15.91
N ILE A 19 -10.09 23.34 15.58
CA ILE A 19 -9.28 24.24 16.40
C ILE A 19 -9.84 25.67 16.35
N CYS A 20 -10.27 26.14 15.16
CA CYS A 20 -10.79 27.49 14.99
C CYS A 20 -12.27 27.66 15.43
N PHE A 21 -13.11 26.64 15.24
CA PHE A 21 -14.57 26.70 15.44
C PHE A 21 -15.12 25.59 16.35
N GLY A 22 -14.28 24.98 17.18
CA GLY A 22 -14.59 23.81 18.02
C GLY A 22 -15.76 23.98 18.99
N ASN A 23 -16.22 25.22 19.21
CA ASN A 23 -17.42 25.51 19.99
C ASN A 23 -18.68 24.89 19.36
N ILE A 24 -18.72 24.79 18.03
CA ILE A 24 -19.86 24.29 17.30
C ILE A 24 -19.84 22.75 17.31
N LYS A 25 -20.86 22.14 17.95
CA LYS A 25 -21.01 20.68 18.05
C LYS A 25 -20.96 19.99 16.68
N CYS A 26 -21.49 20.61 15.63
CA CYS A 26 -21.53 20.07 14.27
C CYS A 26 -20.13 19.69 13.73
N TYR A 27 -19.11 20.54 13.87
CA TYR A 27 -17.76 20.24 13.38
C TYR A 27 -17.11 19.07 14.13
N ARG A 28 -17.32 18.99 15.44
CA ARG A 28 -16.78 17.90 16.28
C ARG A 28 -17.40 16.55 15.92
N VAL A 29 -18.72 16.50 15.78
CA VAL A 29 -19.45 15.28 15.40
C VAL A 29 -19.09 14.85 13.97
N THR A 30 -19.04 15.79 13.03
CA THR A 30 -18.68 15.51 11.63
C THR A 30 -17.27 14.91 11.52
N TYR A 31 -16.32 15.43 12.28
CA TYR A 31 -14.95 14.90 12.32
C TYR A 31 -14.90 13.47 12.88
N ALA A 32 -15.64 13.18 13.96
CA ALA A 32 -15.73 11.83 14.51
C ALA A 32 -16.34 10.84 13.52
N ILE A 33 -17.43 11.22 12.82
CA ILE A 33 -18.05 10.39 11.77
C ILE A 33 -17.05 10.09 10.65
N LEU A 34 -16.31 11.09 10.20
CA LEU A 34 -15.32 10.90 9.14
C LEU A 34 -14.24 9.88 9.54
N PHE A 35 -13.71 9.97 10.78
CA PHE A 35 -12.73 9.00 11.27
C PHE A 35 -13.31 7.59 11.42
N ILE A 36 -14.57 7.45 11.83
CA ILE A 36 -15.25 6.14 11.85
C ILE A 36 -15.32 5.56 10.43
N VAL A 37 -15.70 6.38 9.43
CA VAL A 37 -15.77 5.95 8.03
C VAL A 37 -14.41 5.49 7.52
N VAL A 38 -13.31 6.18 7.88
CA VAL A 38 -11.94 5.76 7.53
C VAL A 38 -11.64 4.37 8.07
N VAL A 39 -11.87 4.15 9.37
CA VAL A 39 -11.62 2.85 10.01
C VAL A 39 -12.42 1.73 9.33
N VAL A 40 -13.69 1.98 8.98
CA VAL A 40 -14.52 1.01 8.26
C VAL A 40 -13.93 0.69 6.89
N ILE A 41 -13.53 1.71 6.13
CA ILE A 41 -12.92 1.54 4.81
C ILE A 41 -11.60 0.74 4.92
N GLU A 42 -10.76 1.00 5.91
CA GLU A 42 -9.52 0.26 6.12
C GLU A 42 -9.76 -1.22 6.42
N ILE A 43 -10.75 -1.54 7.25
CA ILE A 43 -11.15 -2.93 7.52
C ILE A 43 -11.57 -3.62 6.21
N VAL A 44 -12.35 -2.94 5.37
CA VAL A 44 -12.77 -3.45 4.06
C VAL A 44 -11.55 -3.67 3.15
N ILE A 45 -10.61 -2.72 3.10
CA ILE A 45 -9.39 -2.84 2.30
C ILE A 45 -8.56 -4.04 2.76
N ILE A 46 -8.38 -4.24 4.06
CA ILE A 46 -7.64 -5.39 4.61
C ILE A 46 -8.33 -6.71 4.21
N ALA A 47 -9.66 -6.79 4.33
CA ALA A 47 -10.41 -7.97 3.94
C ALA A 47 -10.27 -8.29 2.44
N VAL A 48 -10.36 -7.26 1.59
CA VAL A 48 -10.16 -7.38 0.14
C VAL A 48 -8.72 -7.78 -0.18
N ALA A 49 -7.72 -7.16 0.47
CA ALA A 49 -6.31 -7.47 0.27
C ALA A 49 -5.99 -8.94 0.59
N ILE A 50 -6.52 -9.47 1.70
CA ILE A 50 -6.39 -10.90 2.05
C ILE A 50 -6.99 -11.79 0.95
N GLY A 51 -8.14 -11.40 0.38
CA GLY A 51 -8.75 -12.10 -0.75
C GLY A 51 -7.90 -12.07 -2.02
N ILE A 52 -7.30 -10.93 -2.32
CA ILE A 52 -6.42 -10.74 -3.48
C ILE A 52 -5.12 -11.54 -3.33
N VAL A 53 -4.46 -11.49 -2.17
CA VAL A 53 -3.19 -12.21 -1.92
C VAL A 53 -3.33 -13.71 -2.17
N LYS A 54 -4.49 -14.30 -1.88
CA LYS A 54 -4.75 -15.72 -2.19
C LYS A 54 -4.76 -16.04 -3.69
N LYS A 55 -5.13 -15.07 -4.53
CA LYS A 55 -5.27 -15.23 -6.00
C LYS A 55 -4.14 -14.58 -6.79
N ILE A 56 -3.33 -13.73 -6.16
CA ILE A 56 -2.38 -12.87 -6.88
C ILE A 56 -1.32 -13.68 -7.62
N ASN A 57 -0.82 -14.78 -7.03
CA ASN A 57 0.20 -15.59 -7.68
C ASN A 57 -0.28 -16.20 -9.00
N THR A 58 -1.54 -16.65 -9.08
CA THR A 58 -2.10 -17.20 -10.32
C THR A 58 -2.42 -16.13 -11.34
N THR A 59 -2.96 -14.98 -10.88
CA THR A 59 -3.31 -13.87 -11.77
C THR A 59 -2.07 -13.20 -12.36
N VAL A 60 -1.04 -12.98 -11.55
CA VAL A 60 0.22 -12.38 -12.01
C VAL A 60 0.93 -13.33 -12.97
N GLN A 61 0.90 -14.63 -12.71
CA GLN A 61 1.47 -15.62 -13.64
C GLN A 61 0.75 -15.59 -14.99
N ALA A 62 -0.59 -15.66 -15.00
CA ALA A 62 -1.37 -15.61 -16.23
C ALA A 62 -1.13 -14.32 -17.01
N TRP A 63 -1.10 -13.17 -16.32
CA TRP A 63 -0.80 -11.88 -16.94
C TRP A 63 0.63 -11.82 -17.49
N TRP A 64 1.60 -12.38 -16.75
CA TRP A 64 2.99 -12.44 -17.19
C TRP A 64 3.13 -13.24 -18.49
N ASP A 65 2.50 -14.41 -18.54
CA ASP A 65 2.54 -15.29 -19.70
C ASP A 65 1.86 -14.64 -20.92
N GLU A 66 0.72 -13.96 -20.72
CA GLU A 66 0.02 -13.21 -21.78
C GLU A 66 0.80 -12.01 -22.32
N ASN A 67 1.67 -11.42 -21.50
CA ASN A 67 2.44 -10.23 -21.87
C ASN A 67 3.92 -10.53 -22.16
N LYS A 68 4.31 -11.82 -22.20
CA LYS A 68 5.67 -12.24 -22.51
C LYS A 68 6.10 -11.65 -23.87
N GLY A 69 7.21 -10.90 -23.87
CA GLY A 69 7.75 -10.26 -25.07
C GLY A 69 7.29 -8.83 -25.33
N LYS A 70 6.36 -8.27 -24.53
CA LYS A 70 6.02 -6.84 -24.60
C LYS A 70 7.03 -5.98 -23.85
N ASP A 71 7.13 -4.72 -24.25
CA ASP A 71 8.04 -3.73 -23.62
C ASP A 71 7.82 -3.59 -22.11
N THR A 72 6.57 -3.74 -21.64
CA THR A 72 6.26 -3.69 -20.19
C THR A 72 7.01 -4.77 -19.40
N ILE A 73 7.09 -6.00 -19.92
CA ILE A 73 7.85 -7.08 -19.26
C ILE A 73 9.35 -6.78 -19.29
N LYS A 74 9.84 -6.17 -20.38
CA LYS A 74 11.24 -5.76 -20.49
C LYS A 74 11.59 -4.69 -19.45
N SER A 75 10.77 -3.64 -19.30
CA SER A 75 10.96 -2.62 -18.28
C SER A 75 10.89 -3.16 -16.85
N ILE A 76 10.03 -4.15 -16.60
CA ILE A 76 9.96 -4.82 -15.29
C ILE A 76 11.26 -5.59 -15.01
N LYS A 77 11.77 -6.36 -15.98
CA LYS A 77 13.03 -7.10 -15.84
C LYS A 77 14.23 -6.18 -15.62
N GLU A 78 14.30 -5.08 -16.36
CA GLU A 78 15.36 -4.07 -16.22
C GLU A 78 15.28 -3.36 -14.86
N GLY A 79 14.09 -2.94 -14.43
CA GLY A 79 13.91 -2.22 -13.17
C GLY A 79 14.07 -3.10 -11.92
N LEU A 80 13.81 -4.41 -12.04
CA LEU A 80 14.02 -5.37 -10.96
C LEU A 80 15.37 -6.10 -11.05
N GLU A 81 16.14 -5.90 -12.12
CA GLU A 81 17.43 -6.57 -12.32
C GLU A 81 17.32 -8.11 -12.30
N CYS A 82 16.26 -8.65 -12.89
CA CYS A 82 15.89 -10.06 -12.80
C CYS A 82 15.64 -10.69 -14.17
N CYS A 83 15.65 -12.03 -14.22
CA CYS A 83 15.40 -12.74 -15.48
C CYS A 83 14.46 -13.94 -15.32
N GLY A 84 13.50 -14.07 -16.24
CA GLY A 84 12.45 -15.08 -16.16
C GLY A 84 11.44 -14.81 -15.03
N TYR A 85 10.31 -15.53 -15.04
CA TYR A 85 9.27 -15.35 -14.03
C TYR A 85 9.53 -16.20 -12.78
N LYS A 86 9.34 -17.53 -12.89
CA LYS A 86 9.39 -18.49 -11.77
C LYS A 86 10.37 -19.64 -11.98
N THR A 87 10.60 -20.03 -13.23
CA THR A 87 11.54 -21.08 -13.62
C THR A 87 12.87 -20.47 -14.07
N PRO A 88 13.98 -21.22 -13.93
CA PRO A 88 15.25 -20.85 -14.56
C PRO A 88 15.02 -20.55 -16.05
N TYR A 89 15.54 -19.43 -16.51
CA TYR A 89 15.36 -18.94 -17.86
C TYR A 89 16.15 -19.80 -18.86
N SER A 90 15.58 -20.01 -20.05
CA SER A 90 16.30 -20.61 -21.16
C SER A 90 17.39 -19.66 -21.70
N GLU A 91 18.35 -20.16 -22.46
CA GLU A 91 19.38 -19.31 -23.10
C GLU A 91 18.76 -18.23 -24.02
N GLU A 92 17.61 -18.51 -24.65
CA GLU A 92 16.85 -17.53 -25.43
C GLU A 92 16.19 -16.46 -24.56
N ASP A 93 15.64 -16.84 -23.40
CA ASP A 93 15.07 -15.88 -22.45
C ASP A 93 16.17 -14.97 -21.87
N MET A 94 17.40 -15.49 -21.73
CA MET A 94 18.58 -14.73 -21.29
C MET A 94 19.02 -13.69 -22.32
N LYS A 95 18.98 -14.02 -23.62
CA LYS A 95 19.23 -13.05 -24.70
C LYS A 95 18.21 -11.91 -24.72
N ASN A 96 16.98 -12.18 -24.29
CA ASN A 96 15.87 -11.22 -24.27
C ASN A 96 15.68 -10.53 -22.90
N CYS A 97 16.56 -10.75 -21.92
CA CYS A 97 16.38 -10.21 -20.57
C CYS A 97 16.75 -8.74 -20.42
N GLY A 98 17.55 -8.18 -21.33
CA GLY A 98 17.97 -6.77 -21.31
C GLY A 98 18.95 -6.43 -20.18
N TYR A 99 18.84 -7.09 -19.03
CA TYR A 99 19.75 -7.01 -17.90
C TYR A 99 20.86 -8.05 -18.02
N HIS A 100 22.09 -7.58 -18.27
CA HIS A 100 23.30 -8.39 -18.31
C HIS A 100 24.25 -7.91 -17.22
N ASN A 101 24.21 -8.56 -16.05
CA ASN A 101 25.24 -8.31 -15.05
C ASN A 101 26.50 -9.09 -15.47
N THR A 102 27.55 -8.38 -15.86
CA THR A 102 28.84 -8.94 -16.31
C THR A 102 29.61 -9.68 -15.21
N THR A 103 29.16 -9.60 -13.96
CA THR A 103 29.86 -10.15 -12.78
C THR A 103 29.12 -11.31 -12.11
N ALA A 104 27.81 -11.46 -12.34
CA ALA A 104 26.99 -12.47 -11.67
C ALA A 104 26.87 -13.73 -12.53
N THR A 105 27.28 -14.87 -11.98
CA THR A 105 27.25 -16.19 -12.66
C THR A 105 25.82 -16.73 -12.82
N THR A 106 24.87 -16.18 -12.07
CA THR A 106 23.45 -16.56 -12.05
C THR A 106 22.60 -15.33 -11.71
N ILE A 107 21.60 -15.02 -12.53
CA ILE A 107 20.63 -13.95 -12.31
C ILE A 107 19.42 -14.55 -11.61
N GLU A 108 18.85 -13.86 -10.62
CA GLU A 108 17.66 -14.36 -9.94
C GLU A 108 16.39 -14.23 -10.79
N THR A 109 15.41 -15.07 -10.50
CA THR A 109 14.09 -14.96 -11.13
C THR A 109 13.34 -13.73 -10.62
N CYS A 110 12.48 -13.14 -11.44
CA CYS A 110 11.74 -11.95 -11.03
C CYS A 110 10.81 -12.21 -9.83
N THR A 111 10.28 -13.43 -9.67
CA THR A 111 9.53 -13.76 -8.44
C THR A 111 10.42 -13.80 -7.22
N GLN A 112 11.64 -14.34 -7.33
CA GLN A 112 12.56 -14.44 -6.20
C GLN A 112 13.05 -13.06 -5.76
N GLN A 113 13.42 -12.22 -6.72
CA GLN A 113 13.82 -10.84 -6.46
C GLN A 113 12.69 -10.04 -5.80
N VAL A 114 11.45 -10.19 -6.28
CA VAL A 114 10.28 -9.55 -5.67
C VAL A 114 10.04 -10.07 -4.26
N ASP A 115 10.14 -11.38 -4.04
CA ASP A 115 9.98 -11.97 -2.71
C ASP A 115 11.04 -11.47 -1.72
N ASP A 116 12.28 -11.30 -2.16
CA ASP A 116 13.36 -10.82 -1.31
C ASP A 116 13.27 -9.31 -1.02
N LEU A 117 12.86 -8.51 -2.00
CA LEU A 117 12.47 -7.12 -1.78
C LEU A 117 11.31 -7.04 -0.78
N ILE A 118 10.25 -7.83 -0.97
CA ILE A 118 9.12 -7.86 -0.05
C ILE A 118 9.59 -8.25 1.35
N LYS A 119 10.41 -9.28 1.51
CA LYS A 119 10.96 -9.68 2.84
C LYS A 119 11.77 -8.57 3.49
N ALA A 120 12.62 -7.88 2.73
CA ALA A 120 13.44 -6.77 3.22
C ALA A 120 12.55 -5.63 3.74
N TRP A 121 11.56 -5.23 2.94
CA TRP A 121 10.65 -4.14 3.27
C TRP A 121 9.54 -4.53 4.24
N LYS A 122 9.22 -5.82 4.41
CA LYS A 122 8.13 -6.32 5.25
C LYS A 122 8.24 -5.85 6.69
N LYS A 123 9.44 -5.87 7.27
CA LYS A 123 9.66 -5.40 8.66
C LYS A 123 9.36 -3.91 8.80
N ILE A 124 9.80 -3.11 7.82
CA ILE A 124 9.57 -1.66 7.79
C ILE A 124 8.08 -1.38 7.61
N LEU A 125 7.43 -2.01 6.63
CA LEU A 125 6.00 -1.85 6.34
C LEU A 125 5.13 -2.25 7.53
N LEU A 126 5.47 -3.34 8.21
CA LEU A 126 4.76 -3.80 9.40
C LEU A 126 4.93 -2.81 10.55
N GLY A 127 6.13 -2.27 10.77
CA GLY A 127 6.38 -1.24 11.78
C GLY A 127 5.59 0.05 11.51
N VAL A 128 5.64 0.55 10.27
CA VAL A 128 4.88 1.74 9.85
C VAL A 128 3.38 1.52 9.98
N GLY A 129 2.88 0.34 9.57
CA GLY A 129 1.46 0.00 9.68
C GLY A 129 0.96 0.01 11.13
N ILE A 130 1.71 -0.60 12.06
CA ILE A 130 1.37 -0.57 13.49
C ILE A 130 1.35 0.85 14.03
N PHE A 131 2.37 1.65 13.68
CA PHE A 131 2.46 3.05 14.11
C PHE A 131 1.25 3.89 13.66
N VAL A 132 0.83 3.74 12.40
CA VAL A 132 -0.34 4.44 11.86
C VAL A 132 -1.62 4.03 12.60
N ILE A 133 -1.83 2.73 12.82
CA ILE A 133 -3.00 2.23 13.57
C ILE A 133 -3.04 2.80 14.99
N VAL A 134 -1.91 2.83 15.69
CA VAL A 134 -1.84 3.38 17.06
C VAL A 134 -2.22 4.86 17.08
N ILE A 135 -1.64 5.68 16.18
CA ILE A 135 -2.00 7.10 16.07
C ILE A 135 -3.49 7.26 15.77
N GLN A 136 -4.01 6.46 14.85
CA GLN A 136 -5.40 6.56 14.44
C GLN A 136 -6.37 6.20 15.56
N VAL A 137 -6.07 5.18 16.37
CA VAL A 137 -6.86 4.83 17.55
C VAL A 137 -6.87 5.98 18.56
N ILE A 138 -5.71 6.62 18.78
CA ILE A 138 -5.60 7.79 19.66
C ILE A 138 -6.45 8.95 19.13
N VAL A 139 -6.32 9.28 17.84
CA VAL A 139 -7.08 10.38 17.21
C VAL A 139 -8.59 10.10 17.23
N LEU A 140 -9.00 8.85 16.99
CA LEU A 140 -10.40 8.45 17.10
C LEU A 140 -10.92 8.60 18.53
N ALA A 141 -10.14 8.19 19.53
CA ALA A 141 -10.52 8.36 20.94
C ALA A 141 -10.73 9.85 21.28
N PHE A 142 -9.81 10.73 20.83
CA PHE A 142 -9.98 12.18 20.99
C PHE A 142 -11.19 12.72 20.24
N ALA A 143 -11.43 12.27 19.00
CA ALA A 143 -12.58 12.69 18.21
C ALA A 143 -13.91 12.31 18.89
N LEU A 144 -14.01 11.09 19.42
CA LEU A 144 -15.18 10.62 20.16
C LEU A 144 -15.37 11.38 21.47
N TYR A 145 -14.29 11.63 22.22
CA TYR A 145 -14.33 12.44 23.43
C TYR A 145 -14.85 13.86 23.13
N LEU A 146 -14.30 14.52 22.11
CA LEU A 146 -14.73 15.86 21.71
C LEU A 146 -16.18 15.90 21.19
N ALA A 147 -16.63 14.85 20.51
CA ALA A 147 -17.98 14.78 19.96
C ALA A 147 -19.05 14.56 21.03
N PHE A 148 -18.82 13.63 21.96
CA PHE A 148 -19.86 13.15 22.88
C PHE A 148 -19.72 13.66 24.32
N TRP A 149 -18.49 13.92 24.79
CA TRP A 149 -18.21 14.19 26.20
C TRP A 149 -17.76 15.64 26.48
N TYR A 150 -17.31 16.36 25.46
CA TYR A 150 -16.95 17.77 25.62
C TYR A 150 -18.21 18.64 25.72
N GLU A 151 -18.63 18.88 26.96
CA GLU A 151 -19.59 19.90 27.34
C GLU A 151 -18.85 21.21 27.57
N LYS A 152 -19.23 22.24 26.82
CA LYS A 152 -18.59 23.55 26.91
C LYS A 152 -19.41 24.39 27.89
N GLU A 153 -18.82 24.76 29.02
CA GLU A 153 -19.33 25.82 29.90
C GLU A 153 -19.43 27.17 29.15
#